data_AF-A0A3D5PFT8-F1
#
_entry.id   AF-A0A3D5PFT8-F1
#
_cell.length_a   1.000
_cell.length_b   1.000
_cell.length_c   1.000
_cell.angle_alpha   90.00
_cell.angle_beta   90.00
_cell.angle_gamma   90.00
#
_symmetry.space_group_name_H-M   'P 1'
#
loop_
_entity.id
_entity.type
_entity.pdbx_description
1 polymer ?
#
loop_
_entity_poly.entity_id
_entity_poly.type
_entity_poly.pdbx_seq_one_letter_code
_entity_poly.pdbx_strand_id
1 'polypeptide(L)'
;RQKIVIFKGAYHGSFDGVLATGWIDDDGTPQTAPMTDGTLQGMVEPAIVLEYGDMAGLDVIERHADDIALVLVEPVQSRNPENR
;
A
#
# COMPACT_ATOMS: atom_id res chain seq x y z
N ARG A 1 9.44 2.06 -12.90
CA ARG A 1 8.63 2.74 -11.87
C ARG A 1 7.17 2.65 -12.23
N GLN A 2 6.52 1.58 -11.79
CA GLN A 2 5.07 1.39 -11.91
C GLN A 2 4.41 1.18 -10.55
N LYS A 3 5.16 0.79 -9.52
CA LYS A 3 4.61 0.48 -8.20
C LYS A 3 4.27 1.73 -7.41
N ILE A 4 3.24 1.65 -6.57
CA ILE A 4 2.90 2.66 -5.58
C ILE A 4 2.89 2.03 -4.20
N VAL A 5 3.28 2.76 -3.18
CA VAL A 5 3.16 2.31 -1.79
C VAL A 5 2.00 3.02 -1.13
N ILE A 6 1.12 2.26 -0.49
CA ILE A 6 0.05 2.77 0.38
C ILE A 6 0.11 2.06 1.73
N PHE A 7 -0.52 2.64 2.74
CA PHE A 7 -0.51 2.09 4.10
C PHE A 7 -1.91 1.65 4.53
N LYS A 8 -2.01 0.50 5.21
CA LYS A 8 -3.26 0.01 5.78
C LYS A 8 -3.85 1.04 6.73
N GLY A 9 -5.18 1.18 6.70
CA GLY A 9 -5.93 2.15 7.49
C GLY A 9 -6.03 3.54 6.86
N ALA A 10 -5.17 3.89 5.90
CA ALA A 10 -5.23 5.19 5.22
C ALA A 10 -6.46 5.30 4.30
N TYR A 11 -6.94 6.53 4.09
CA TYR A 11 -8.00 6.82 3.13
C TYR A 11 -7.57 7.88 2.10
N HIS A 12 -7.55 7.49 0.83
CA HIS A 12 -7.14 8.34 -0.29
C HIS A 12 -8.25 8.53 -1.34
N GLY A 13 -9.51 8.44 -0.91
CA GLY A 13 -10.67 8.58 -1.80
C GLY A 13 -11.14 7.24 -2.38
N SER A 14 -11.68 7.29 -3.59
CA SER A 14 -12.37 6.16 -4.24
C SER A 14 -11.83 5.83 -5.63
N PHE A 15 -10.59 6.21 -5.94
CA PHE A 15 -9.93 5.74 -7.15
C PHE A 15 -9.55 4.27 -6.98
N ASP A 16 -9.94 3.40 -7.92
CA ASP A 16 -9.72 1.95 -7.84
C ASP A 16 -8.28 1.56 -7.49
N GLY A 17 -7.28 2.27 -8.04
CA GLY A 17 -5.86 1.95 -7.79
C GLY A 17 -5.39 2.16 -6.34
N VAL A 18 -6.18 2.80 -5.47
CA VAL A 18 -5.91 2.92 -4.03
C VAL A 18 -6.85 2.10 -3.16
N LEU A 19 -7.79 1.36 -3.75
CA LEU A 19 -8.70 0.45 -3.05
C LEU A 19 -8.09 -0.96 -2.97
N ALA A 20 -6.90 -1.05 -2.39
CA ALA A 20 -6.09 -2.26 -2.35
C ALA A 20 -5.80 -2.73 -0.92
N THR A 21 -5.81 -4.05 -0.72
CA THR A 21 -5.29 -4.73 0.48
C THR A 21 -4.16 -5.66 0.05
N GLY A 22 -3.30 -6.06 0.98
CA GLY A 22 -2.15 -6.88 0.64
C GLY A 22 -1.33 -7.32 1.84
N TRP A 23 -0.30 -8.09 1.55
CA TRP A 23 0.71 -8.58 2.48
C TRP A 23 2.04 -8.77 1.74
N ILE A 24 3.10 -8.98 2.50
CA ILE A 24 4.43 -9.28 1.96
C ILE A 24 4.69 -10.76 2.27
N ASP A 25 4.98 -11.57 1.25
CA ASP A 25 5.36 -12.97 1.43
C ASP A 25 6.75 -13.08 2.09
N ASP A 26 7.08 -14.26 2.62
CA ASP A 26 8.35 -14.53 3.31
C ASP A 26 9.60 -14.21 2.44
N ASP A 27 9.46 -14.33 1.12
CA ASP A 27 10.52 -14.00 0.17
C ASP A 27 10.63 -12.50 -0.14
N GLY A 28 9.76 -11.66 0.43
CA GLY A 28 9.67 -10.22 0.24
C GLY A 28 8.87 -9.78 -0.99
N THR A 29 8.14 -10.70 -1.63
CA THR A 29 7.25 -10.40 -2.75
C THR A 29 5.95 -9.76 -2.24
N PRO A 30 5.58 -8.56 -2.74
CA PRO A 30 4.29 -7.96 -2.41
C PRO A 30 3.14 -8.69 -3.10
N GLN A 31 2.15 -9.10 -2.31
CA GLN A 31 0.85 -9.61 -2.78
C GLN A 31 -0.22 -8.56 -2.55
N THR A 32 -1.11 -8.40 -3.53
CA THR A 32 -2.14 -7.37 -3.52
C THR A 32 -3.45 -7.90 -4.07
N ALA A 33 -4.57 -7.47 -3.46
CA ALA A 33 -5.92 -7.82 -3.87
C ALA A 33 -6.86 -6.58 -3.78
N PRO A 34 -7.91 -6.52 -4.61
CA PRO A 34 -8.93 -5.48 -4.49
C PRO A 34 -9.66 -5.55 -3.14
N MET A 35 -9.96 -4.39 -2.55
CA MET A 35 -10.76 -4.31 -1.33
C MET A 35 -12.27 -4.34 -1.57
N THR A 36 -12.70 -4.10 -2.80
CA THR A 36 -14.11 -3.93 -3.16
C THR A 36 -14.48 -4.81 -4.35
N ASP A 37 -15.68 -5.37 -4.30
CA ASP A 37 -16.27 -6.06 -5.43
C ASP A 37 -16.38 -5.11 -6.64
N GLY A 38 -15.98 -5.59 -7.81
CA GLY A 38 -16.02 -4.84 -9.06
C GLY A 38 -14.72 -4.13 -9.43
N THR A 39 -13.80 -3.92 -8.49
CA THR A 39 -12.44 -3.43 -8.82
C THR A 39 -11.63 -4.55 -9.46
N LEU A 40 -11.03 -4.28 -10.62
CA LEU A 40 -10.23 -5.26 -11.36
C LEU A 40 -8.87 -5.47 -10.67
N GLN A 41 -8.39 -6.71 -10.65
CA GLN A 41 -7.06 -7.05 -10.11
C GLN A 41 -5.94 -6.17 -10.71
N GLY A 42 -5.96 -5.95 -12.02
CA GLY A 42 -4.94 -5.13 -12.70
C GLY A 42 -4.93 -3.64 -12.30
N MET A 43 -6.01 -3.13 -11.69
CA MET A 43 -6.03 -1.74 -11.17
C MET A 43 -5.21 -1.61 -9.89
N VAL A 44 -5.16 -2.66 -9.07
CA VAL A 44 -4.51 -2.65 -7.75
C VAL A 44 -3.16 -3.37 -7.76
N GLU A 45 -2.87 -4.17 -8.78
CA GLU A 45 -1.59 -4.89 -8.96
C GLU A 45 -0.33 -4.02 -8.81
N PRO A 46 -0.34 -2.71 -9.16
CA PRO A 46 0.80 -1.84 -8.89
C PRO A 46 0.98 -1.46 -7.42
N ALA A 47 -0.02 -1.62 -6.55
CA ALA A 47 0.07 -1.22 -5.16
C ALA A 47 0.89 -2.23 -4.33
N ILE A 48 1.72 -1.70 -3.43
CA ILE A 48 2.37 -2.37 -2.31
C ILE A 48 1.71 -1.82 -1.05
N VAL A 49 1.03 -2.70 -0.29
CA VAL A 49 0.26 -2.31 0.89
C VAL A 49 1.04 -2.68 2.15
N LEU A 50 1.42 -1.67 2.94
CA LEU A 50 2.26 -1.84 4.14
C LEU A 50 1.49 -1.48 5.42
N GLU A 51 1.95 -1.98 6.56
CA GLU A 51 1.44 -1.54 7.87
C GLU A 51 1.97 -0.13 8.21
N TYR A 52 1.08 0.76 8.64
CA TYR A 52 1.49 2.10 9.06
C TYR A 52 2.22 2.04 10.41
N GLY A 53 3.38 2.68 10.51
CA GLY A 53 4.18 2.71 11.74
C GLY A 53 5.04 1.47 11.99
N ASP A 54 4.98 0.45 11.14
CA ASP A 54 5.90 -0.70 11.20
C ASP A 54 7.18 -0.39 10.40
N MET A 55 8.33 -0.47 11.09
CA MET A 55 9.63 -0.23 10.49
C MET A 55 10.01 -1.28 9.44
N ALA A 56 9.48 -2.51 9.53
CA ALA A 56 9.71 -3.54 8.52
C ALA A 56 9.22 -3.11 7.13
N GLY A 57 8.24 -2.20 7.06
CA GLY A 57 7.79 -1.61 5.80
C GLY A 57 8.85 -0.78 5.10
N LEU A 58 9.79 -0.17 5.83
CA LEU A 58 10.87 0.61 5.23
C LEU A 58 11.85 -0.28 4.46
N ASP A 59 12.13 -1.48 4.96
CA ASP A 59 12.98 -2.46 4.27
C ASP A 59 12.35 -2.89 2.94
N VAL A 60 11.03 -3.03 2.90
CA VAL A 60 10.28 -3.32 1.66
C VAL A 60 10.39 -2.15 0.67
N ILE A 61 10.25 -0.90 1.15
CA ILE A 61 10.41 0.29 0.30
C ILE A 61 11.82 0.34 -0.28
N GLU A 62 12.85 0.10 0.53
CA GLU A 62 14.25 0.08 0.09
C GLU A 62 14.49 -1.00 -0.97
N ARG A 63 14.00 -2.23 -0.71
CA ARG A 63 14.14 -3.37 -1.63
C ARG A 63 13.50 -3.13 -3.00
N HIS A 64 12.40 -2.38 -3.06
CA HIS A 64 11.64 -2.13 -4.29
C HIS A 64 11.81 -0.70 -4.84
N ALA A 65 12.75 0.09 -4.30
CA ALA A 65 12.88 1.52 -4.55
C ALA A 65 12.97 1.90 -6.04
N ASP A 66 13.66 1.09 -6.84
CA ASP A 66 13.84 1.37 -8.28
C ASP A 66 12.55 1.26 -9.10
N ASP A 67 11.55 0.51 -8.61
CA ASP A 67 10.25 0.38 -9.27
C ASP A 67 9.11 1.16 -8.59
N ILE A 68 9.35 1.76 -7.44
CA ILE A 68 8.38 2.64 -6.78
C ILE A 68 8.33 3.99 -7.48
N ALA A 69 7.16 4.38 -7.96
CA ALA A 69 6.86 5.68 -8.52
C ALA A 69 6.53 6.71 -7.42
N LEU A 70 5.80 6.30 -6.38
CA LEU A 70 5.40 7.15 -5.26
C LEU A 70 5.11 6.35 -3.99
N VAL A 71 5.24 7.03 -2.84
CA VAL A 71 4.73 6.58 -1.54
C VAL A 71 3.64 7.55 -1.12
N LEU A 72 2.42 7.05 -0.94
CA LEU A 72 1.26 7.83 -0.54
C LEU A 72 0.95 7.57 0.93
N VAL A 73 0.96 8.63 1.73
CA VAL A 73 0.81 8.55 3.19
C VAL A 73 -0.26 9.51 3.67
N GLU A 74 -1.05 9.06 4.65
CA GLU A 74 -1.90 9.91 5.49
C GLU A 74 -1.17 10.10 6.83
N PRO A 75 -0.47 11.24 7.06
CA PRO A 75 0.49 11.37 8.17
C PRO A 75 -0.09 11.14 9.57
N VAL A 76 -1.36 11.50 9.75
CA VAL A 76 -2.17 11.10 10.89
C VAL A 76 -3.44 10.52 10.29
N GLN A 77 -3.61 9.21 10.41
CA GLN A 77 -4.74 8.52 9.80
C GLN A 77 -6.04 8.95 10.47
N SER A 78 -6.99 9.47 9.69
CA SER A 78 -8.30 9.93 10.21
C SER A 78 -9.07 8.81 10.91
N ARG A 79 -8.83 7.55 10.51
CA ARG A 79 -9.42 6.36 11.13
C ARG A 79 -8.70 5.87 12.38
N ASN A 80 -7.43 6.24 12.54
CA ASN A 80 -6.56 5.86 13.67
C ASN A 80 -5.78 7.09 14.18
N PRO A 81 -6.47 8.14 14.68
CA PRO A 81 -5.84 9.42 15.05
C PRO A 81 -4.84 9.32 16.21
N GLU A 82 -4.82 8.20 16.93
CA GLU A 82 -3.84 7.87 17.96
C GLU A 82 -2.45 7.55 17.39
N ASN A 83 -2.34 7.18 16.11
CA ASN A 83 -1.07 6.86 15.41
C ASN A 83 -0.26 8.10 14.99
N ARG A 84 -0.40 9.20 15.73
CA ARG A 84 0.33 10.45 15.53
C ARG A 84 1.77 10.40 16.03
#